data_AF-A0A1B7HYS0-F1
#
_entry.id   AF-A0A1B7HYS0-F1
#
_cell.length_a   1.000
_cell.length_b   1.000
_cell.length_c   1.000
_cell.angle_alpha   90.00
_cell.angle_beta   90.00
_cell.angle_gamma   90.00
#
_symmetry.space_group_name_H-M   'P 1'
#
loop_
_entity.id
_entity.type
_entity.pdbx_description
1 polymer ?
#
loop_
_entity_poly.entity_id
_entity_poly.type
_entity_poly.pdbx_seq_one_letter_code
_entity_poly.pdbx_strand_id
1 'polypeptide(L)'
;MKGHLAAFLITLLLAGCASKPEVAEKTVVDKGDFKVDTSHTARAAWPRVKVLVIHYTADDFAGSLSTLTEQNVSSHYLIPDTPPTSSGKPVIWQLVPESELAWHAGVSFWRGATRINDTSIGIELENKGFTRQGRVKQFYPFNPAQISVLEKLAKVIIARYQIQPQNVVAHADIAPQRKVDPGPLFPWQQLAQQGVGAWPDANRVAFYLNGRGPYQPVDKRGLLDLLSRYGYQVTPEMSSEQQKRVIQAFQMHFRPKEYSGLPDAQTEAIAEALLEKYGQG
;
A
#
# COMPACT_ATOMS: atom_id res chain seq x y z
N MET A 1 83.14 -17.30 -10.26
CA MET A 1 82.79 -16.09 -11.05
C MET A 1 81.49 -16.35 -11.79
N LYS A 2 80.37 -16.00 -11.16
CA LYS A 2 78.98 -16.07 -11.64
C LYS A 2 78.33 -14.85 -10.98
N GLY A 3 78.04 -13.75 -11.66
CA GLY A 3 76.95 -13.62 -12.63
C GLY A 3 75.74 -13.03 -11.92
N HIS A 4 75.81 -11.78 -11.46
CA HIS A 4 74.67 -11.07 -10.89
C HIS A 4 74.15 -10.04 -11.89
N LEU A 5 72.97 -10.36 -12.40
CA LEU A 5 72.18 -9.63 -13.38
C LEU A 5 71.61 -8.37 -12.73
N ALA A 6 71.87 -7.21 -13.34
CA ALA A 6 71.28 -5.93 -12.94
C ALA A 6 69.79 -5.90 -13.29
N ALA A 7 68.93 -5.68 -12.30
CA ALA A 7 67.51 -5.44 -12.51
C ALA A 7 67.25 -3.93 -12.63
N PHE A 8 66.97 -3.47 -13.86
CA PHE A 8 66.45 -2.14 -14.13
C PHE A 8 64.99 -2.06 -13.68
N LEU A 9 64.69 -1.21 -12.70
CA LEU A 9 63.32 -0.86 -12.34
C LEU A 9 62.89 0.37 -13.17
N ILE A 10 62.15 0.14 -14.24
CA ILE A 10 61.50 1.20 -15.03
C ILE A 10 60.21 1.59 -14.29
N THR A 11 60.17 2.79 -13.73
CA THR A 11 58.95 3.39 -13.17
C THR A 11 58.21 4.12 -14.29
N LEU A 12 57.17 3.48 -14.85
CA LEU A 12 56.25 4.13 -15.78
C LEU A 12 55.34 5.11 -15.02
N LEU A 13 55.46 6.39 -15.36
CA LEU A 13 54.47 7.44 -15.06
C LEU A 13 53.24 7.25 -15.97
N LEU A 14 52.14 6.76 -15.41
CA LEU A 14 50.83 6.83 -16.07
C LEU A 14 50.06 8.04 -15.51
N ALA A 15 50.15 9.14 -16.25
CA ALA A 15 49.24 10.28 -16.11
C ALA A 15 47.86 9.88 -16.63
N GLY A 16 46.99 9.42 -15.73
CA GLY A 16 45.58 9.24 -16.02
C GLY A 16 44.85 10.58 -15.91
N CYS A 17 44.56 11.21 -17.05
CA CYS A 17 43.58 12.30 -17.12
C CYS A 17 42.21 11.76 -16.72
N ALA A 18 41.85 11.93 -15.45
CA ALA A 18 40.48 11.77 -15.00
C ALA A 18 39.67 12.94 -15.60
N SER A 19 39.02 12.71 -16.73
CA SER A 19 37.92 13.55 -17.19
C SER A 19 36.83 13.49 -16.11
N LYS A 20 36.74 14.57 -15.32
CA LYS A 20 35.59 14.81 -14.46
C LYS A 20 34.33 14.76 -15.34
N PRO A 21 33.22 14.16 -14.89
CA PRO A 21 31.97 14.32 -15.60
C PRO A 21 31.62 15.80 -15.55
N GLU A 22 31.59 16.41 -16.73
CA GLU A 22 31.18 17.79 -16.93
C GLU A 22 29.65 17.84 -16.72
N VAL A 23 29.21 17.87 -15.47
CA VAL A 23 27.83 18.23 -15.13
C VAL A 23 27.72 19.75 -15.20
N ALA A 24 27.74 20.27 -16.43
CA ALA A 24 27.19 21.57 -16.74
C ALA A 24 25.75 21.36 -17.23
N GLU A 25 24.90 20.77 -16.37
CA GLU A 25 23.46 20.70 -16.66
C GLU A 25 22.90 22.12 -16.61
N LYS A 26 22.30 22.55 -17.73
CA LYS A 26 21.71 23.87 -17.89
C LYS A 26 20.77 24.18 -16.73
N THR A 27 21.22 25.02 -15.81
CA THR A 27 20.44 25.52 -14.67
C THR A 27 19.30 26.43 -15.08
N VAL A 28 19.29 26.90 -16.33
CA VAL A 28 18.26 27.77 -16.88
C VAL A 28 17.59 27.07 -18.06
N VAL A 29 16.36 26.62 -17.86
CA VAL A 29 15.52 25.96 -18.86
C VAL A 29 14.79 27.01 -19.68
N ASP A 30 15.05 27.05 -20.98
CA ASP A 30 14.34 27.93 -21.90
C ASP A 30 12.92 27.41 -22.20
N LYS A 31 11.91 28.27 -22.04
CA LYS A 31 10.49 27.98 -22.31
C LYS A 31 9.95 28.78 -23.50
N GLY A 32 10.83 29.38 -24.30
CA GLY A 32 10.46 30.23 -25.43
C GLY A 32 10.33 31.69 -24.99
N ASP A 33 9.21 32.05 -24.37
CA ASP A 33 8.92 33.44 -23.98
C ASP A 33 9.61 33.85 -22.66
N PHE A 34 10.05 32.87 -21.88
CA PHE A 34 10.72 33.08 -20.60
C PHE A 34 11.69 31.93 -20.32
N LYS A 35 12.51 32.13 -19.29
CA LYS A 35 13.47 31.13 -18.82
C LYS A 35 13.19 30.78 -17.37
N VAL A 36 13.33 29.50 -17.02
CA VAL A 36 13.14 28.98 -15.66
C VAL A 36 14.49 28.61 -15.08
N ASP A 37 14.89 29.29 -14.01
CA ASP A 37 16.09 28.94 -13.26
C ASP A 37 15.77 27.81 -12.25
N THR A 38 16.41 26.66 -12.45
CA THR A 38 16.32 25.47 -11.61
C THR A 38 17.62 25.21 -10.84
N SER A 39 18.55 26.16 -10.76
CA SER A 39 19.79 26.05 -9.95
C SER A 39 19.54 25.95 -8.45
N HIS A 40 18.39 26.41 -7.97
CA HIS A 40 18.01 26.41 -6.57
C HIS A 40 16.80 25.50 -6.35
N THR A 41 16.99 24.39 -5.62
CA THR A 41 15.92 23.46 -5.27
C THR A 41 15.53 23.59 -3.80
N ALA A 42 14.22 23.56 -3.52
CA ALA A 42 13.72 23.60 -2.16
C ALA A 42 13.92 22.24 -1.47
N ARG A 43 14.30 22.25 -0.19
CA ARG A 43 14.38 21.04 0.65
C ARG A 43 12.99 20.47 0.99
N ALA A 44 11.99 21.34 1.06
CA ALA A 44 10.60 20.99 1.39
C ALA A 44 9.82 20.58 0.12
N ALA A 45 10.22 19.47 -0.49
CA ALA A 45 9.56 18.90 -1.66
C ALA A 45 9.31 17.41 -1.42
N TRP A 46 8.05 16.99 -1.51
CA TRP A 46 7.62 15.62 -1.21
C TRP A 46 6.71 15.06 -2.30
N PRO A 47 6.59 13.73 -2.41
CA PRO A 47 5.62 13.08 -3.27
C PRO A 47 4.17 13.53 -3.03
N ARG A 48 3.40 13.62 -4.12
CA ARG A 48 1.94 13.78 -4.05
C ARG A 48 1.24 12.48 -3.68
N VAL A 49 1.71 11.36 -4.23
CA VAL A 49 1.29 10.01 -3.86
C VAL A 49 1.77 9.70 -2.44
N LYS A 50 0.85 9.29 -1.58
CA LYS A 50 1.10 8.97 -0.16
C LYS A 50 0.46 7.65 0.27
N VAL A 51 -0.48 7.11 -0.51
CA VAL A 51 -1.30 5.94 -0.17
C VAL A 51 -1.24 4.91 -1.29
N LEU A 52 -1.22 3.63 -0.92
CA LEU A 52 -1.39 2.50 -1.83
C LEU A 52 -2.67 1.76 -1.44
N VAL A 53 -3.65 1.71 -2.35
CA VAL A 53 -4.95 1.07 -2.10
C VAL A 53 -5.04 -0.24 -2.87
N ILE A 54 -5.38 -1.31 -2.16
CA ILE A 54 -5.56 -2.64 -2.72
C ILE A 54 -7.05 -2.96 -2.88
N HIS A 55 -7.41 -3.50 -4.04
CA HIS A 55 -8.77 -3.84 -4.45
C HIS A 55 -8.84 -5.29 -4.94
N TYR A 56 -10.06 -5.80 -5.10
CA TYR A 56 -10.32 -6.91 -6.01
C TYR A 56 -11.33 -6.47 -7.08
N THR A 57 -11.34 -7.15 -8.21
CA THR A 57 -12.23 -6.81 -9.33
C THR A 57 -13.66 -7.35 -9.18
N ALA A 58 -13.84 -8.51 -8.53
CA ALA A 58 -15.09 -9.29 -8.52
C ALA A 58 -15.59 -9.70 -9.91
N ASP A 59 -14.67 -9.77 -10.88
CA ASP A 59 -14.92 -10.14 -12.26
C ASP A 59 -13.70 -10.89 -12.83
N ASP A 60 -13.84 -11.50 -13.99
CA ASP A 60 -12.71 -12.10 -14.72
C ASP A 60 -11.80 -11.03 -15.34
N PHE A 61 -10.62 -11.44 -15.81
CA PHE A 61 -9.64 -10.52 -16.37
C PHE A 61 -10.17 -9.67 -17.54
N ALA A 62 -10.94 -10.27 -18.46
CA ALA A 62 -11.40 -9.57 -19.65
C ALA A 62 -12.47 -8.52 -19.30
N GLY A 63 -13.43 -8.88 -18.46
CA GLY A 63 -14.44 -7.97 -17.93
C GLY A 63 -13.84 -6.86 -17.08
N SER A 64 -12.86 -7.20 -16.23
CA SER A 64 -12.12 -6.24 -15.41
C SER A 64 -11.34 -5.24 -16.27
N LEU A 65 -10.63 -5.71 -17.29
CA LEU A 65 -9.84 -4.85 -18.17
C LEU A 65 -10.74 -3.87 -18.92
N SER A 66 -11.82 -4.35 -19.56
CA SER A 66 -12.80 -3.48 -20.23
C SER A 66 -13.40 -2.45 -19.27
N THR A 67 -13.83 -2.88 -18.09
CA THR A 67 -14.41 -1.99 -17.08
C THR A 67 -13.44 -0.88 -16.66
N LEU A 68 -12.18 -1.23 -16.40
CA LEU A 68 -11.16 -0.30 -15.90
C LEU A 68 -10.56 0.62 -16.97
N THR A 69 -10.88 0.41 -18.26
CA THR A 69 -10.40 1.25 -19.37
C THR A 69 -11.52 1.98 -20.13
N GLU A 70 -12.73 1.45 -20.13
CA GLU A 70 -13.84 1.95 -20.98
C GLU A 70 -14.98 2.59 -20.18
N GLN A 71 -15.05 2.36 -18.87
CA GLN A 71 -16.10 2.91 -18.00
C GLN A 71 -15.58 4.03 -17.10
N ASN A 72 -16.46 4.58 -16.25
CA ASN A 72 -16.14 5.69 -15.33
C ASN A 72 -15.42 5.23 -14.05
N VAL A 73 -14.56 4.21 -14.15
CA VAL A 73 -13.69 3.71 -13.09
C VAL A 73 -12.38 3.26 -13.71
N SER A 74 -11.27 3.41 -12.98
CA SER A 74 -9.96 2.96 -13.44
C SER A 74 -9.05 2.67 -12.27
N SER A 75 -7.98 1.91 -12.50
CA SER A 75 -6.92 1.68 -11.53
C SER A 75 -5.56 1.95 -12.19
N HIS A 76 -4.51 2.11 -11.39
CA HIS A 76 -3.18 2.27 -11.96
C HIS A 76 -2.66 0.94 -12.48
N TYR A 77 -2.92 -0.13 -11.73
CA TYR A 77 -2.46 -1.47 -12.05
C TYR A 77 -3.60 -2.49 -11.98
N LEU A 78 -3.56 -3.47 -12.87
CA LEU A 78 -4.38 -4.68 -12.85
C LEU A 78 -3.47 -5.91 -12.87
N ILE A 79 -3.65 -6.81 -11.90
CA ILE A 79 -2.88 -8.06 -11.78
C ILE A 79 -3.84 -9.26 -11.96
N PRO A 80 -3.65 -10.09 -13.00
CA PRO A 80 -4.45 -11.31 -13.18
C PRO A 80 -4.32 -12.28 -12.01
N ASP A 81 -5.28 -13.18 -11.85
CA ASP A 81 -5.25 -14.23 -10.83
C ASP A 81 -4.07 -15.17 -11.06
N THR A 82 -3.80 -15.49 -12.33
CA THR A 82 -2.59 -16.19 -12.74
C THR A 82 -1.84 -15.32 -13.75
N PRO A 83 -0.92 -14.45 -13.30
CA PRO A 83 -0.18 -13.56 -14.20
C PRO A 83 0.57 -14.37 -15.27
N PRO A 84 0.35 -14.12 -16.57
CA PRO A 84 1.09 -14.81 -17.62
C PRO A 84 2.56 -14.40 -17.54
N THR A 85 3.43 -15.21 -18.11
CA THR A 85 4.87 -14.94 -18.12
C THR A 85 5.35 -14.54 -19.50
N SER A 86 6.26 -13.57 -19.54
CA SER A 86 7.01 -13.16 -20.73
C SER A 86 8.48 -13.05 -20.35
N SER A 87 9.36 -13.70 -21.12
CA SER A 87 10.81 -13.78 -20.82
C SER A 87 11.11 -14.19 -19.36
N GLY A 88 10.36 -15.15 -18.83
CA GLY A 88 10.54 -15.67 -17.46
C GLY A 88 10.06 -14.74 -16.33
N LYS A 89 9.37 -13.64 -16.66
CA LYS A 89 8.83 -12.69 -15.68
C LYS A 89 7.32 -12.59 -15.79
N PRO A 90 6.60 -12.41 -14.67
CA PRO A 90 5.16 -12.21 -14.69
C PRO A 90 4.82 -10.86 -15.33
N VAL A 91 3.76 -10.83 -16.12
CA VAL A 91 3.22 -9.64 -16.78
C VAL A 91 2.03 -9.11 -15.99
N ILE A 92 2.02 -7.80 -15.79
CA ILE A 92 0.92 -7.03 -15.19
C ILE A 92 0.57 -5.87 -16.11
N TRP A 93 -0.61 -5.28 -15.91
CA TRP A 93 -1.10 -4.19 -16.74
C TRP A 93 -1.03 -2.90 -15.94
N GLN A 94 -0.40 -1.88 -16.53
CA GLN A 94 -0.54 -0.50 -16.07
C GLN A 94 -1.57 0.19 -16.96
N LEU A 95 -2.65 0.69 -16.37
CA LEU A 95 -3.76 1.30 -17.10
C LEU A 95 -3.72 2.83 -17.03
N VAL A 96 -3.15 3.38 -15.95
CA VAL A 96 -2.99 4.82 -15.73
C VAL A 96 -1.55 5.13 -15.29
N PRO A 97 -0.87 6.15 -15.87
CA PRO A 97 0.42 6.60 -15.39
C PRO A 97 0.35 7.04 -13.92
N GLU A 98 1.33 6.69 -13.09
CA GLU A 98 1.33 7.05 -11.66
C GLU A 98 1.46 8.57 -11.38
N SER A 99 1.77 9.37 -12.42
CA SER A 99 1.75 10.84 -12.34
C SER A 99 0.35 11.43 -12.45
N GLU A 100 -0.63 10.63 -12.87
CA GLU A 100 -2.04 10.97 -12.98
C GLU A 100 -2.82 10.24 -11.89
N LEU A 101 -4.04 10.70 -11.62
CA LEU A 101 -4.94 9.98 -10.72
C LEU A 101 -5.76 8.95 -11.52
N ALA A 102 -5.98 7.78 -10.94
CA ALA A 102 -6.98 6.82 -11.41
C ALA A 102 -8.26 6.89 -10.55
N TRP A 103 -9.40 6.54 -11.12
CA TRP A 103 -10.71 6.61 -10.44
C TRP A 103 -11.06 5.28 -9.74
N HIS A 104 -10.34 4.95 -8.65
CA HIS A 104 -10.49 3.66 -7.95
C HIS A 104 -11.11 3.75 -6.55
N ALA A 105 -10.82 4.78 -5.76
CA ALA A 105 -11.25 4.90 -4.35
C ALA A 105 -12.68 5.47 -4.19
N GLY A 106 -13.09 6.36 -5.11
CA GLY A 106 -14.34 7.12 -4.99
C GLY A 106 -14.40 7.96 -3.71
N VAL A 107 -15.60 8.10 -3.13
CA VAL A 107 -15.81 8.82 -1.85
C VAL A 107 -15.10 8.08 -0.72
N SER A 108 -13.99 8.63 -0.25
CA SER A 108 -13.03 7.95 0.62
C SER A 108 -12.40 8.89 1.62
N PHE A 109 -11.96 8.33 2.76
CA PHE A 109 -11.27 9.02 3.84
C PHE A 109 -10.19 8.13 4.44
N TRP A 110 -9.01 8.69 4.71
CA TRP A 110 -7.94 7.99 5.43
C TRP A 110 -7.06 9.00 6.16
N ARG A 111 -6.91 8.85 7.48
CA ARG A 111 -5.98 9.65 8.31
C ARG A 111 -6.09 11.16 8.08
N GLY A 112 -7.34 11.66 8.02
CA GLY A 112 -7.64 13.08 7.82
C GLY A 112 -7.70 13.54 6.37
N ALA A 113 -7.20 12.75 5.41
CA ALA A 113 -7.36 13.04 3.99
C ALA A 113 -8.71 12.52 3.48
N THR A 114 -9.30 13.24 2.53
CA THR A 114 -10.46 12.81 1.74
C THR A 114 -10.07 12.71 0.27
N ARG A 115 -10.93 12.12 -0.58
CA ARG A 115 -10.69 12.00 -2.03
C ARG A 115 -9.36 11.28 -2.31
N ILE A 116 -9.23 10.06 -1.79
CA ILE A 116 -7.96 9.34 -1.76
C ILE A 116 -7.33 9.16 -3.15
N ASN A 117 -8.15 9.09 -4.22
CA ASN A 117 -7.69 9.14 -5.62
C ASN A 117 -6.60 10.19 -5.86
N ASP A 118 -6.71 11.38 -5.28
CA ASP A 118 -5.81 12.52 -5.52
C ASP A 118 -4.37 12.25 -5.04
N THR A 119 -4.20 11.30 -4.12
CA THR A 119 -2.92 11.03 -3.43
C THR A 119 -2.60 9.54 -3.34
N SER A 120 -3.22 8.69 -4.16
CA SER A 120 -3.03 7.25 -4.08
C SER A 120 -2.74 6.57 -5.40
N ILE A 121 -1.99 5.48 -5.31
CA ILE A 121 -1.95 4.45 -6.34
C ILE A 121 -2.95 3.36 -5.98
N GLY A 122 -3.63 2.83 -7.00
CA GLY A 122 -4.67 1.80 -6.88
C GLY A 122 -4.27 0.56 -7.65
N ILE A 123 -4.24 -0.59 -6.98
CA ILE A 123 -3.96 -1.89 -7.58
C ILE A 123 -5.21 -2.76 -7.50
N GLU A 124 -5.71 -3.18 -8.66
CA GLU A 124 -6.78 -4.15 -8.81
C GLU A 124 -6.21 -5.56 -8.97
N LEU A 125 -6.75 -6.50 -8.21
CA LEU A 125 -6.41 -7.92 -8.28
C LEU A 125 -7.60 -8.66 -8.88
N GLU A 126 -7.40 -9.36 -9.98
CA GLU A 126 -8.42 -10.28 -10.50
C GLU A 126 -8.72 -11.32 -9.42
N ASN A 127 -9.90 -11.22 -8.84
CA ASN A 127 -10.39 -12.14 -7.82
C ASN A 127 -11.91 -12.01 -7.75
N LYS A 128 -12.60 -13.14 -7.58
CA LYS A 128 -14.07 -13.22 -7.56
C LYS A 128 -14.71 -12.51 -6.34
N GLY A 129 -13.92 -12.04 -5.38
CA GLY A 129 -14.39 -11.35 -4.19
C GLY A 129 -15.08 -12.33 -3.24
N PHE A 130 -16.42 -12.31 -3.21
CA PHE A 130 -17.21 -13.25 -2.41
C PHE A 130 -18.48 -13.69 -3.12
N THR A 131 -18.94 -14.90 -2.83
CA THR A 131 -20.33 -15.32 -3.08
C THR A 131 -21.15 -15.18 -1.81
N ARG A 132 -22.47 -14.99 -1.97
CA ARG A 132 -23.39 -14.85 -0.85
C ARG A 132 -24.31 -16.05 -0.79
N GLN A 133 -24.29 -16.77 0.34
CA GLN A 133 -25.25 -17.81 0.65
C GLN A 133 -26.10 -17.34 1.85
N GLY A 134 -27.31 -16.87 1.56
CA GLY A 134 -28.14 -16.20 2.57
C GLY A 134 -27.47 -14.94 3.14
N ARG A 135 -27.20 -14.95 4.45
CA ARG A 135 -26.52 -13.83 5.14
C ARG A 135 -25.00 -13.98 5.19
N VAL A 136 -24.47 -15.14 4.82
CA VAL A 136 -23.03 -15.47 4.93
C VAL A 136 -22.32 -15.10 3.63
N LYS A 137 -21.16 -14.45 3.76
CA LYS A 137 -20.24 -14.17 2.65
C LYS A 137 -19.14 -15.22 2.66
N GLN A 138 -18.93 -15.89 1.54
CA GLN A 138 -17.81 -16.80 1.33
C GLN A 138 -16.82 -16.13 0.38
N PHE A 139 -15.67 -15.72 0.90
CA PHE A 139 -14.62 -15.06 0.12
C PHE A 139 -13.77 -16.09 -0.65
N TYR A 140 -13.18 -15.65 -1.76
CA TYR A 140 -12.26 -16.46 -2.55
C TYR A 140 -10.80 -16.20 -2.12
N PRO A 141 -9.96 -17.24 -2.02
CA PRO A 141 -8.54 -17.06 -1.74
C PRO A 141 -7.83 -16.37 -2.91
N PHE A 142 -6.67 -15.77 -2.64
CA PHE A 142 -5.81 -15.19 -3.67
C PHE A 142 -4.76 -16.20 -4.11
N ASN A 143 -4.49 -16.23 -5.42
CA ASN A 143 -3.46 -17.10 -5.98
C ASN A 143 -2.05 -16.67 -5.49
N PRO A 144 -1.22 -17.59 -4.99
CA PRO A 144 0.14 -17.26 -4.55
C PRO A 144 1.00 -16.59 -5.62
N ALA A 145 0.81 -16.92 -6.90
CA ALA A 145 1.52 -16.27 -8.00
C ALA A 145 1.15 -14.78 -8.12
N GLN A 146 -0.15 -14.45 -8.04
CA GLN A 146 -0.64 -13.07 -8.01
C GLN A 146 -0.05 -12.29 -6.83
N ILE A 147 -0.08 -12.87 -5.62
CA ILE A 147 0.45 -12.23 -4.41
C ILE A 147 1.96 -11.98 -4.52
N SER A 148 2.74 -12.93 -5.06
CA SER A 148 4.18 -12.74 -5.25
C SER A 148 4.52 -11.57 -6.19
N VAL A 149 3.69 -11.33 -7.21
CA VAL A 149 3.86 -10.19 -8.12
C VAL A 149 3.46 -8.89 -7.43
N LEU A 150 2.35 -8.90 -6.70
CA LEU A 150 1.90 -7.76 -5.91
C LEU A 150 2.96 -7.31 -4.91
N GLU A 151 3.58 -8.24 -4.16
CA GLU A 151 4.65 -7.93 -3.21
C GLU A 151 5.81 -7.18 -3.88
N LYS A 152 6.24 -7.63 -5.06
CA LYS A 152 7.32 -6.98 -5.83
C LYS A 152 6.90 -5.59 -6.30
N LEU A 153 5.71 -5.46 -6.88
CA LEU A 153 5.19 -4.18 -7.36
C LEU A 153 5.03 -3.17 -6.22
N ALA A 154 4.39 -3.58 -5.12
CA ALA A 154 4.16 -2.74 -3.96
C ALA A 154 5.48 -2.22 -3.37
N LYS A 155 6.52 -3.07 -3.25
CA LYS A 155 7.86 -2.64 -2.82
C LYS A 155 8.43 -1.53 -3.70
N VAL A 156 8.29 -1.63 -5.03
CA VAL A 156 8.78 -0.60 -5.97
C VAL A 156 8.02 0.72 -5.77
N ILE A 157 6.69 0.67 -5.68
CA ILE A 157 5.84 1.85 -5.49
C ILE A 157 6.13 2.52 -4.14
N ILE A 158 6.21 1.72 -3.07
CA ILE A 158 6.51 2.19 -1.71
C ILE A 158 7.86 2.88 -1.67
N ALA A 159 8.90 2.29 -2.26
CA ALA A 159 10.23 2.89 -2.29
C ALA A 159 10.25 4.21 -3.10
N ARG A 160 9.56 4.24 -4.25
CA ARG A 160 9.49 5.41 -5.13
C ARG A 160 8.84 6.62 -4.45
N TYR A 161 7.75 6.40 -3.72
CA TYR A 161 6.95 7.46 -3.11
C TYR A 161 7.12 7.59 -1.60
N GLN A 162 8.02 6.79 -1.01
CA GLN A 162 8.26 6.75 0.43
C GLN A 162 6.97 6.55 1.25
N ILE A 163 6.07 5.70 0.73
CA ILE A 163 4.76 5.43 1.33
C ILE A 163 4.99 4.77 2.69
N GLN A 164 4.39 5.34 3.74
CA GLN A 164 4.49 4.79 5.07
C GLN A 164 3.67 3.49 5.20
N PRO A 165 4.08 2.52 6.04
CA PRO A 165 3.40 1.23 6.15
C PRO A 165 1.89 1.34 6.43
N GLN A 166 1.47 2.27 7.30
CA GLN A 166 0.07 2.53 7.63
C GLN A 166 -0.75 3.16 6.49
N ASN A 167 -0.12 3.47 5.36
CA ASN A 167 -0.78 3.99 4.16
C ASN A 167 -0.83 2.96 3.02
N VAL A 168 -0.54 1.68 3.30
CA VAL A 168 -0.93 0.57 2.43
C VAL A 168 -2.21 -0.02 2.99
N VAL A 169 -3.33 0.16 2.28
CA VAL A 169 -4.67 0.01 2.84
C VAL A 169 -5.59 -0.80 1.93
N ALA A 170 -6.61 -1.41 2.53
CA ALA A 170 -7.75 -1.93 1.80
C ALA A 170 -8.63 -0.79 1.28
N HIS A 171 -9.37 -1.02 0.20
CA HIS A 171 -10.48 -0.14 -0.15
C HIS A 171 -11.54 -0.08 0.96
N ALA A 172 -11.74 -1.19 1.67
CA ALA A 172 -12.59 -1.26 2.85
C ALA A 172 -12.14 -0.31 3.98
N ASP A 173 -10.84 -0.04 4.10
CA ASP A 173 -10.34 0.85 5.17
C ASP A 173 -10.70 2.30 4.92
N ILE A 174 -10.60 2.72 3.66
CA ILE A 174 -10.86 4.10 3.25
C ILE A 174 -12.35 4.36 2.94
N ALA A 175 -13.13 3.29 2.81
CA ALA A 175 -14.56 3.35 2.47
C ALA A 175 -15.39 2.24 3.16
N PRO A 176 -15.34 2.11 4.50
CA PRO A 176 -15.91 0.97 5.23
C PRO A 176 -17.43 0.83 5.07
N GLN A 177 -18.12 1.93 4.73
CA GLN A 177 -19.56 1.92 4.54
C GLN A 177 -20.00 1.32 3.22
N ARG A 178 -19.10 1.26 2.22
CA ARG A 178 -19.41 0.91 0.83
C ARG A 178 -18.67 -0.33 0.33
N LYS A 179 -17.46 -0.57 0.84
CA LYS A 179 -16.49 -1.50 0.25
C LYS A 179 -16.04 -2.54 1.27
N VAL A 180 -15.66 -3.71 0.76
CA VAL A 180 -15.20 -4.85 1.57
C VAL A 180 -13.95 -5.51 1.00
N ASP A 181 -13.48 -5.04 -0.14
CA ASP A 181 -12.28 -5.45 -0.84
C ASP A 181 -11.01 -4.91 -0.15
N PRO A 182 -9.90 -5.68 -0.15
CA PRO A 182 -9.72 -6.99 -0.79
C PRO A 182 -10.23 -8.18 0.06
N GLY A 183 -10.88 -7.91 1.19
CA GLY A 183 -11.53 -8.92 2.03
C GLY A 183 -10.58 -9.65 2.99
N PRO A 184 -11.12 -10.51 3.87
CA PRO A 184 -10.38 -11.15 4.96
C PRO A 184 -9.41 -12.25 4.50
N LEU A 185 -9.50 -12.72 3.25
CA LEU A 185 -8.58 -13.72 2.71
C LEU A 185 -7.34 -13.09 2.05
N PHE A 186 -7.28 -11.76 1.96
CA PHE A 186 -6.09 -11.08 1.48
C PHE A 186 -4.97 -11.18 2.52
N PRO A 187 -3.74 -11.59 2.14
CA PRO A 187 -2.71 -12.00 3.09
C PRO A 187 -1.90 -10.81 3.64
N TRP A 188 -2.55 -9.85 4.31
CA TRP A 188 -1.92 -8.64 4.86
C TRP A 188 -0.68 -8.93 5.72
N GLN A 189 -0.74 -9.93 6.59
CA GLN A 189 0.40 -10.31 7.45
C GLN A 189 1.60 -10.78 6.63
N GLN A 190 1.38 -11.54 5.54
CA GLN A 190 2.45 -12.00 4.65
C GLN A 190 3.14 -10.81 3.98
N LEU A 191 2.35 -9.85 3.48
CA LEU A 191 2.87 -8.64 2.87
C LEU A 191 3.67 -7.82 3.89
N ALA A 192 3.18 -7.66 5.12
CA ALA A 192 3.88 -6.90 6.15
C ALA A 192 5.22 -7.56 6.55
N GLN A 193 5.29 -8.90 6.58
CA GLN A 193 6.56 -9.62 6.77
C GLN A 193 7.57 -9.35 5.64
N GLN A 194 7.08 -8.99 4.46
CA GLN A 194 7.88 -8.54 3.33
C GLN A 194 8.17 -7.03 3.34
N GLY A 195 7.76 -6.30 4.38
CA GLY A 195 7.92 -4.84 4.46
C GLY A 195 6.88 -4.04 3.67
N VAL A 196 5.75 -4.67 3.31
CA VAL A 196 4.63 -4.04 2.61
C VAL A 196 3.45 -3.90 3.56
N GLY A 197 3.16 -2.69 4.00
CA GLY A 197 2.03 -2.38 4.87
C GLY A 197 2.29 -2.57 6.37
N ALA A 198 1.33 -2.12 7.16
CA ALA A 198 1.40 -2.14 8.62
C ALA A 198 0.95 -3.48 9.21
N TRP A 199 1.58 -3.89 10.30
CA TRP A 199 1.12 -5.02 11.12
C TRP A 199 1.58 -4.85 12.58
N PRO A 200 0.72 -5.15 13.58
CA PRO A 200 1.09 -4.99 14.97
C PRO A 200 2.11 -6.05 15.41
N ASP A 201 2.96 -5.69 16.36
CA ASP A 201 3.87 -6.65 16.99
C ASP A 201 3.10 -7.54 17.97
N ALA A 202 3.21 -8.86 17.82
CA ALA A 202 2.43 -9.83 18.59
C ALA A 202 2.61 -9.66 20.11
N ASN A 203 3.83 -9.34 20.57
CA ASN A 203 4.11 -9.09 21.99
C ASN A 203 3.40 -7.84 22.52
N ARG A 204 3.26 -6.80 21.68
CA ARG A 204 2.53 -5.58 22.05
C ARG A 204 1.02 -5.82 22.08
N VAL A 205 0.48 -6.60 21.15
CA VAL A 205 -0.92 -7.05 21.21
C VAL A 205 -1.17 -7.85 22.50
N ALA A 206 -0.30 -8.79 22.86
CA ALA A 206 -0.43 -9.56 24.10
C ALA A 206 -0.38 -8.66 25.36
N PHE A 207 0.47 -7.64 25.35
CA PHE A 207 0.54 -6.63 26.40
C PHE A 207 -0.79 -5.88 26.57
N TYR A 208 -1.35 -5.33 25.48
CA TYR A 208 -2.63 -4.60 25.50
C TYR A 208 -3.85 -5.51 25.78
N LEU A 209 -3.76 -6.79 25.41
CA LEU A 209 -4.78 -7.76 25.78
C LEU A 209 -4.86 -7.93 27.30
N ASN A 210 -3.72 -7.81 28.00
CA ASN A 210 -3.63 -7.77 29.46
C ASN A 210 -4.39 -8.92 30.16
N GLY A 211 -4.24 -10.14 29.65
CA GLY A 211 -4.88 -11.35 30.19
C GLY A 211 -6.38 -11.49 29.89
N ARG A 212 -7.00 -10.54 29.19
CA ARG A 212 -8.41 -10.62 28.76
C ARG A 212 -8.59 -11.71 27.71
N GLY A 213 -9.77 -12.33 27.70
CA GLY A 213 -10.14 -13.28 26.65
C GLY A 213 -10.22 -12.57 25.29
N PRO A 214 -9.75 -13.16 24.17
CA PRO A 214 -9.75 -12.48 22.86
C PRO A 214 -11.11 -11.98 22.38
N TYR A 215 -12.19 -12.67 22.75
CA TYR A 215 -13.58 -12.34 22.40
C TYR A 215 -14.33 -11.61 23.53
N GLN A 216 -13.64 -11.21 24.60
CA GLN A 216 -14.26 -10.46 25.68
C GLN A 216 -14.79 -9.13 25.13
N PRO A 217 -16.09 -8.81 25.30
CA PRO A 217 -16.64 -7.56 24.83
C PRO A 217 -15.94 -6.35 25.44
N VAL A 218 -15.76 -5.30 24.65
CA VAL A 218 -15.20 -4.00 25.09
C VAL A 218 -16.16 -2.85 24.79
N ASP A 219 -15.87 -1.67 25.34
CA ASP A 219 -16.62 -0.47 25.02
C ASP A 219 -16.45 -0.10 23.54
N LYS A 220 -17.57 -0.03 22.83
CA LYS A 220 -17.59 0.27 21.40
C LYS A 220 -17.07 1.68 21.11
N ARG A 221 -17.38 2.65 21.97
CA ARG A 221 -16.98 4.05 21.75
C ARG A 221 -15.46 4.19 21.88
N GLY A 222 -14.87 3.59 22.91
CA GLY A 222 -13.42 3.51 23.08
C GLY A 222 -12.72 2.87 21.89
N LEU A 223 -13.23 1.72 21.40
CA LEU A 223 -12.66 1.10 20.20
C LEU A 223 -12.76 2.00 18.97
N LEU A 224 -13.91 2.64 18.72
CA LEU A 224 -14.08 3.54 17.58
C LEU A 224 -13.17 4.78 17.64
N ASP A 225 -12.86 5.29 18.84
CA ASP A 225 -11.86 6.35 19.02
C ASP A 225 -10.47 5.89 18.54
N LEU A 226 -10.04 4.70 18.95
CA LEU A 226 -8.76 4.11 18.50
C LEU A 226 -8.74 3.96 16.98
N LEU A 227 -9.82 3.43 16.38
CA LEU A 227 -9.90 3.27 14.92
C LEU A 227 -9.90 4.62 14.20
N SER A 228 -10.56 5.64 14.76
CA SER A 228 -10.56 7.00 14.21
C SER A 228 -9.17 7.60 14.20
N ARG A 229 -8.46 7.50 15.33
CA ARG A 229 -7.07 7.95 15.48
C ARG A 229 -6.11 7.20 14.57
N TYR A 230 -6.34 5.91 14.34
CA TYR A 230 -5.52 5.12 13.41
C TYR A 230 -5.76 5.51 11.95
N GLY A 231 -6.96 5.95 11.58
CA GLY A 231 -7.20 6.54 10.27
C GLY A 231 -8.59 6.37 9.68
N TYR A 232 -9.44 5.57 10.30
CA TYR A 232 -10.79 5.32 9.80
C TYR A 232 -11.69 6.54 10.00
N GLN A 233 -12.63 6.75 9.08
CA GLN A 233 -13.65 7.77 9.29
C GLN A 233 -14.66 7.29 10.33
N VAL A 234 -14.76 8.01 11.43
CA VAL A 234 -15.79 7.83 12.46
C VAL A 234 -16.42 9.18 12.72
N THR A 235 -17.74 9.27 12.66
CA THR A 235 -18.46 10.52 12.94
C THR A 235 -19.51 10.33 14.03
N PRO A 236 -19.86 11.37 14.80
CA PRO A 236 -20.86 11.27 15.88
C PRO A 236 -22.24 10.80 15.42
N GLU A 237 -22.59 11.03 14.15
CA GLU A 237 -23.90 10.74 13.56
C GLU A 237 -24.05 9.30 13.07
N MET A 238 -22.98 8.49 13.15
CA MET A 238 -23.02 7.11 12.67
C MET A 238 -24.01 6.27 13.47
N SER A 239 -24.93 5.61 12.75
CA SER A 239 -25.78 4.55 13.28
C SER A 239 -24.95 3.35 13.78
N SER A 240 -25.56 2.51 14.62
CA SER A 240 -24.92 1.27 15.10
C SER A 240 -24.42 0.35 13.98
N GLU A 241 -25.12 0.29 12.85
CA GLU A 241 -24.70 -0.52 11.69
C GLU A 241 -23.52 0.11 10.95
N GLN A 242 -23.46 1.44 10.86
CA GLN A 242 -22.30 2.13 10.27
C GLN A 242 -21.06 1.94 11.13
N GLN A 243 -21.20 2.07 12.46
CA GLN A 243 -20.12 1.79 13.42
C GLN A 243 -19.61 0.34 13.29
N LYS A 244 -20.53 -0.62 13.19
CA LYS A 244 -20.20 -2.03 12.99
C LYS A 244 -19.38 -2.26 11.72
N ARG A 245 -19.71 -1.58 10.61
CA ARG A 245 -18.95 -1.68 9.35
C ARG A 245 -17.52 -1.15 9.47
N VAL A 246 -17.27 -0.11 10.27
CA VAL A 246 -15.91 0.38 10.54
C VAL A 246 -15.09 -0.69 11.26
N ILE A 247 -15.64 -1.27 12.34
CA ILE A 247 -14.99 -2.34 13.09
C ILE A 247 -14.74 -3.57 12.20
N GLN A 248 -15.73 -3.93 11.38
CA GLN A 248 -15.63 -5.04 10.44
C GLN A 248 -14.51 -4.83 9.40
N ALA A 249 -14.38 -3.63 8.82
CA ALA A 249 -13.31 -3.34 7.88
C ALA A 249 -11.93 -3.50 8.52
N PHE A 250 -11.74 -2.93 9.71
CA PHE A 250 -10.51 -3.10 10.48
C PHE A 250 -10.21 -4.57 10.80
N GLN A 251 -11.22 -5.33 11.21
CA GLN A 251 -11.07 -6.76 11.47
C GLN A 251 -10.72 -7.55 10.21
N MET A 252 -11.31 -7.26 9.04
CA MET A 252 -10.94 -7.93 7.78
C MET A 252 -9.46 -7.71 7.45
N HIS A 253 -8.90 -6.53 7.76
CA HIS A 253 -7.50 -6.24 7.54
C HIS A 253 -6.59 -6.91 8.59
N PHE A 254 -6.82 -6.65 9.88
CA PHE A 254 -5.85 -6.95 10.95
C PHE A 254 -6.22 -8.16 11.83
N ARG A 255 -7.46 -8.65 11.76
CA ARG A 255 -7.94 -9.82 12.51
C ARG A 255 -8.86 -10.71 11.65
N PRO A 256 -8.42 -11.18 10.48
CA PRO A 256 -9.31 -11.80 9.49
C PRO A 256 -9.97 -13.12 9.93
N LYS A 257 -9.55 -13.71 11.05
CA LYS A 257 -10.21 -14.89 11.64
C LYS A 257 -11.57 -14.56 12.27
N GLU A 258 -11.81 -13.30 12.64
CA GLU A 258 -13.05 -12.82 13.25
C GLU A 258 -13.34 -11.39 12.78
N TYR A 259 -14.36 -11.25 11.93
CA TYR A 259 -14.75 -9.98 11.29
C TYR A 259 -16.26 -9.70 11.39
N SER A 260 -16.90 -10.13 12.48
CA SER A 260 -18.32 -9.88 12.76
C SER A 260 -18.66 -8.38 12.92
N GLY A 261 -17.67 -7.52 13.15
CA GLY A 261 -17.85 -6.11 13.50
C GLY A 261 -18.25 -5.90 14.97
N LEU A 262 -18.17 -6.96 15.79
CA LEU A 262 -18.39 -6.85 17.23
C LEU A 262 -17.12 -6.31 17.92
N PRO A 263 -17.25 -5.37 18.86
CA PRO A 263 -16.12 -4.85 19.61
C PRO A 263 -15.65 -5.89 20.64
N ASP A 264 -14.40 -6.33 20.55
CA ASP A 264 -13.78 -7.21 21.53
C ASP A 264 -12.32 -6.84 21.86
N ALA A 265 -11.81 -7.47 22.91
CA ALA A 265 -10.52 -7.13 23.50
C ALA A 265 -9.35 -7.36 22.54
N GLN A 266 -9.42 -8.36 21.65
CA GLN A 266 -8.33 -8.57 20.69
C GLN A 266 -8.34 -7.50 19.59
N THR A 267 -9.52 -7.10 19.10
CA THR A 267 -9.63 -5.98 18.15
C THR A 267 -9.12 -4.67 18.77
N GLU A 268 -9.46 -4.39 20.03
CA GLU A 268 -8.93 -3.23 20.77
C GLU A 268 -7.40 -3.28 20.92
N ALA A 269 -6.85 -4.40 21.41
CA ALA A 269 -5.42 -4.55 21.62
C ALA A 269 -4.58 -4.44 20.33
N ILE A 270 -5.13 -4.91 19.20
CA ILE A 270 -4.53 -4.72 17.88
C ILE A 270 -4.50 -3.23 17.51
N ALA A 271 -5.60 -2.50 17.72
CA ALA A 271 -5.67 -1.07 17.42
C ALA A 271 -4.70 -0.25 18.29
N GLU A 272 -4.58 -0.56 19.57
CA GLU A 272 -3.61 0.06 20.47
C GLU A 272 -2.16 -0.21 20.04
N ALA A 273 -1.82 -1.47 19.72
CA ALA A 273 -0.48 -1.83 19.26
C ALA A 273 -0.11 -1.17 17.91
N LEU A 274 -1.08 -1.04 17.00
CA LEU A 274 -0.89 -0.33 15.74
C LEU A 274 -0.65 1.18 15.97
N LEU A 275 -1.44 1.81 16.84
CA LEU A 275 -1.27 3.22 17.20
C LEU A 275 0.07 3.49 17.90
N GLU A 276 0.51 2.60 18.79
CA GLU A 276 1.82 2.69 19.44
C GLU A 276 2.95 2.67 18.38
N LYS A 277 2.85 1.78 17.40
CA LYS A 277 3.90 1.54 16.41
C LYS A 277 3.93 2.57 15.28
N TYR A 278 2.77 3.01 14.81
CA TYR A 278 2.64 3.80 13.58
C TYR A 278 2.03 5.20 13.79
N GLY A 279 1.55 5.52 15.00
CA GLY A 279 1.00 6.83 15.33
C GLY A 279 -0.26 7.22 14.55
N GLN A 280 -0.58 8.51 14.57
CA GLN A 280 -1.83 9.09 14.04
C GLN A 280 -1.61 10.07 12.87
N GLY A 281 -0.36 10.46 12.60
CA GLY A 281 0.05 11.24 11.43
C GLY A 281 1.23 10.56 10.77
#